data_AF-A0A2J0MXP3-F1
#
_entry.id   AF-A0A2J0MXP3-F1
#
_cell.length_a   1.000
_cell.length_b   1.000
_cell.length_c   1.000
_cell.angle_alpha   90.00
_cell.angle_beta   90.00
_cell.angle_gamma   90.00
#
_symmetry.space_group_name_H-M   'P 1'
#
loop_
_entity.id
_entity.type
_entity.pdbx_description
1 polymer ?
#
loop_
_entity_poly.entity_id
_entity_poly.type
_entity_poly.pdbx_seq_one_letter_code
_entity_poly.pdbx_strand_id
1 'polypeptide(L)'
;DYFPKPIDSNRLEPAIKNAITNYDLHKRITELENNIQKEYSFENIISADQKMQNVFKMVSKVLNNDITVLIHGESGTGKELIAQAIHFNGNRKNDPFVVVNCASIPRELLESELFGHEKGSFTGAHQRKIGK
;
A
#
# COMPACT_ATOMS: atom_id res chain seq x y z
N ASP A 1 -3.06 28.47 -0.39
CA ASP A 1 -2.69 29.78 0.16
C ASP A 1 -3.67 30.87 -0.22
N TYR A 2 -3.83 31.85 0.67
CA TYR A 2 -4.66 33.05 0.48
C TYR A 2 -3.76 34.29 0.39
N PHE A 3 -3.99 35.13 -0.62
CA PHE A 3 -3.23 36.36 -0.86
C PHE A 3 -4.13 37.60 -0.80
N PRO A 4 -4.06 38.42 0.26
CA PRO A 4 -4.73 39.72 0.28
C PRO A 4 -4.05 40.67 -0.72
N LYS A 5 -4.82 41.60 -1.30
CA LYS A 5 -4.30 42.66 -2.19
C LYS A 5 -3.86 43.87 -1.35
N PRO A 6 -2.80 44.61 -1.75
CA PRO A 6 -1.91 44.37 -2.88
C PRO A 6 -0.98 43.18 -2.62
N ILE A 7 -0.70 42.40 -3.68
CA ILE A 7 0.06 41.16 -3.59
C ILE A 7 1.54 41.49 -3.36
N ASP A 8 2.14 40.91 -2.34
CA ASP A 8 3.57 40.98 -2.08
C ASP A 8 4.33 39.96 -2.95
N SER A 9 5.12 40.47 -3.90
CA SER A 9 5.94 39.66 -4.81
C SER A 9 6.92 38.73 -4.08
N ASN A 10 7.43 39.13 -2.91
CA ASN A 10 8.37 38.33 -2.11
C ASN A 10 7.70 37.11 -1.47
N ARG A 11 6.38 37.16 -1.26
CA ARG A 11 5.57 36.03 -0.79
C ARG A 11 5.00 35.19 -1.93
N LEU A 12 4.72 35.83 -3.08
CA LEU A 12 4.16 35.15 -4.23
C LEU A 12 5.14 34.12 -4.82
N GLU A 13 6.41 34.51 -5.00
CA GLU A 13 7.41 33.63 -5.63
C GLU A 13 7.64 32.30 -4.87
N PRO A 14 7.91 32.28 -3.54
CA PRO A 14 8.06 31.02 -2.81
C PRO A 14 6.76 30.22 -2.76
N ALA A 15 5.60 30.87 -2.71
CA ALA A 15 4.32 30.17 -2.71
C ALA A 15 4.02 29.49 -4.05
N ILE A 16 4.32 30.14 -5.18
CA ILE A 16 4.21 29.52 -6.51
C ILE A 16 5.18 28.35 -6.62
N LYS A 17 6.45 28.51 -6.18
CA LYS A 17 7.43 27.42 -6.16
C LYS A 17 6.92 26.21 -5.37
N ASN A 18 6.42 26.44 -4.14
CA ASN A 18 5.85 25.39 -3.30
C ASN A 18 4.62 24.74 -3.93
N ALA A 19 3.75 25.53 -4.57
CA ALA A 19 2.56 25.02 -5.25
C ALA A 19 2.93 24.12 -6.43
N ILE A 20 3.92 24.51 -7.24
CA ILE A 20 4.43 23.69 -8.35
C ILE A 20 5.04 22.40 -7.81
N THR A 21 5.90 22.47 -6.78
CA THR A 21 6.50 21.28 -6.18
C THR A 21 5.46 20.32 -5.61
N ASN A 22 4.45 20.84 -4.89
CA ASN A 22 3.35 20.01 -4.39
C ASN A 22 2.54 19.38 -5.53
N TYR A 23 2.27 20.13 -6.61
CA TYR A 23 1.59 19.60 -7.78
C TYR A 23 2.38 18.46 -8.44
N ASP A 24 3.69 18.64 -8.63
CA ASP A 24 4.56 17.63 -9.23
C ASP A 24 4.66 16.37 -8.35
N LEU A 25 4.76 16.54 -7.03
CA LEU A 25 4.73 15.43 -6.08
C LEU A 25 3.41 14.66 -6.13
N HIS A 26 2.28 15.37 -6.11
CA HIS A 26 0.95 14.75 -6.21
C HIS A 26 0.79 14.01 -7.54
N LYS A 27 1.19 14.62 -8.65
CA LYS A 27 1.17 14.00 -9.97
C LYS A 27 2.00 12.72 -9.99
N ARG A 28 3.20 12.75 -9.39
CA ARG A 28 4.07 11.58 -9.34
C ARG A 28 3.50 10.45 -8.49
N ILE A 29 2.88 10.77 -7.36
CA ILE A 29 2.17 9.81 -6.51
C ILE A 29 1.06 9.15 -7.33
N THR A 30 0.20 9.94 -7.97
CA THR A 30 -0.90 9.42 -8.79
C THR A 30 -0.41 8.58 -9.96
N GLU A 31 0.68 8.96 -10.63
CA GLU A 31 1.31 8.15 -11.69
C GLU A 31 1.81 6.80 -11.16
N LEU A 32 2.47 6.78 -10.00
CA LEU A 32 2.98 5.55 -9.38
C LEU A 32 1.85 4.63 -8.94
N GLU A 33 0.82 5.17 -8.29
CA GLU A 33 -0.37 4.43 -7.87
C GLU A 33 -1.08 3.80 -9.06
N ASN A 34 -1.26 4.56 -10.16
CA ASN A 34 -1.87 4.05 -11.38
C ASN A 34 -1.04 2.95 -12.05
N ASN A 35 0.30 3.06 -12.03
CA ASN A 35 1.17 2.02 -12.59
C ASN A 35 1.10 0.73 -11.78
N ILE A 36 1.09 0.82 -10.46
CA ILE A 36 0.92 -0.34 -9.56
C ILE A 36 -0.44 -1.01 -9.82
N GLN A 37 -1.51 -0.23 -9.89
CA GLN A 37 -2.85 -0.77 -10.18
C GLN A 37 -2.91 -1.45 -11.56
N LYS A 38 -2.25 -0.86 -12.56
CA LYS A 38 -2.16 -1.42 -13.91
C LYS A 38 -1.34 -2.70 -13.98
N GLU A 39 -0.33 -2.88 -13.14
CA GLU A 39 0.55 -4.05 -13.15
C GLU A 39 -0.07 -5.24 -12.40
N TYR A 40 -0.80 -4.97 -11.31
CA TYR A 40 -1.36 -6.00 -10.42
C TYR A 40 -2.88 -6.19 -10.54
N SER A 41 -3.46 -5.74 -11.65
CA SER A 41 -4.85 -6.03 -11.98
C SER A 41 -5.07 -7.55 -12.14
N PHE A 42 -6.27 -8.01 -11.82
CA PHE A 42 -6.66 -9.42 -11.93
C PHE A 42 -6.49 -9.95 -13.35
N GLU A 43 -6.61 -9.07 -14.34
CA GLU A 43 -6.51 -9.38 -15.77
C GLU A 43 -5.07 -9.70 -16.20
N ASN A 44 -4.06 -9.33 -15.41
CA ASN A 44 -2.65 -9.57 -15.73
C ASN A 44 -2.10 -10.89 -15.19
N ILE A 45 -2.87 -11.61 -14.37
CA ILE A 45 -2.43 -12.93 -13.88
C ILE A 45 -2.69 -13.97 -14.99
N ILE A 46 -1.62 -14.34 -15.69
CA ILE A 46 -1.69 -15.33 -16.76
C ILE A 46 -1.76 -16.74 -16.14
N SER A 47 -2.84 -17.47 -16.43
CA SER A 47 -2.93 -18.89 -16.12
C SER A 47 -3.83 -19.65 -17.10
N ALA A 48 -3.36 -20.82 -17.55
CA ALA A 48 -4.12 -21.75 -18.38
C ALA A 48 -4.71 -22.94 -17.58
N ASP A 49 -4.45 -23.03 -16.26
CA ASP A 49 -4.86 -24.17 -15.44
C ASP A 49 -6.30 -24.01 -14.94
N GLN A 50 -7.10 -25.07 -15.10
CA GLN A 50 -8.49 -25.11 -14.63
C GLN A 50 -8.63 -24.91 -13.10
N LYS A 51 -7.65 -25.34 -12.31
CA LYS A 51 -7.61 -25.12 -10.86
C LYS A 51 -7.46 -23.64 -10.54
N MET A 52 -6.64 -22.92 -11.30
CA MET A 52 -6.50 -21.47 -11.15
C MET A 52 -7.79 -20.73 -11.51
N GLN A 53 -8.55 -21.22 -12.50
CA GLN A 53 -9.89 -20.69 -12.78
C GLN A 53 -10.85 -20.81 -11.59
N ASN A 54 -10.72 -21.86 -10.76
CA ASN A 54 -11.50 -21.98 -9.54
C ASN A 54 -11.05 -20.99 -8.45
N VAL A 55 -9.74 -20.75 -8.34
CA VAL A 55 -9.19 -19.71 -7.44
C VAL A 55 -9.72 -18.34 -7.84
N PHE A 56 -9.68 -18.00 -9.13
CA PHE A 56 -10.22 -16.77 -9.69
C PHE A 56 -11.71 -16.58 -9.37
N LYS A 57 -12.52 -17.64 -9.51
CA LYS A 57 -13.94 -17.62 -9.10
C LYS A 57 -14.16 -17.45 -7.60
N MET A 58 -13.21 -17.89 -6.78
CA MET A 58 -13.29 -17.69 -5.32
C MET A 58 -12.91 -16.27 -4.95
N VAL A 59 -11.84 -15.74 -5.56
CA VAL A 59 -11.41 -14.34 -5.41
C VAL A 59 -12.54 -13.39 -5.75
N SER A 60 -13.23 -13.57 -6.87
CA SER A 60 -14.33 -12.69 -7.28
C SER A 60 -15.50 -12.64 -6.30
N LYS A 61 -15.72 -13.71 -5.51
CA LYS A 61 -16.75 -13.73 -4.45
C LYS A 61 -16.34 -12.94 -3.20
N VAL A 62 -15.04 -12.76 -2.96
CA VAL A 62 -14.55 -12.10 -1.74
C VAL A 62 -14.18 -10.63 -1.94
N LEU A 63 -13.99 -10.16 -3.19
CA LEU A 63 -13.57 -8.78 -3.52
C LEU A 63 -14.34 -7.67 -2.79
N ASN A 64 -15.65 -7.83 -2.65
CA ASN A 64 -16.53 -6.79 -2.10
C ASN A 64 -16.92 -7.04 -0.63
N ASN A 65 -16.34 -8.05 0.01
CA ASN A 65 -16.64 -8.44 1.38
C ASN A 65 -15.50 -8.05 2.32
N ASP A 66 -15.86 -7.54 3.50
CA ASP A 66 -14.89 -7.29 4.56
C ASP A 66 -14.64 -8.58 5.36
N ILE A 67 -13.84 -9.48 4.78
CA ILE A 67 -13.49 -10.76 5.40
C ILE A 67 -11.98 -11.01 5.30
N THR A 68 -11.43 -11.74 6.27
CA THR A 68 -10.05 -12.19 6.23
C THR A 68 -9.89 -13.36 5.27
N VAL A 69 -8.88 -13.29 4.39
CA VAL A 69 -8.57 -14.32 3.40
C VAL A 69 -7.24 -14.99 3.75
N LEU A 70 -7.21 -16.32 3.74
CA LEU A 70 -6.01 -17.12 3.95
C LEU A 70 -5.60 -17.80 2.64
N ILE A 71 -4.40 -17.48 2.14
CA ILE A 71 -3.88 -17.99 0.87
C ILE A 71 -2.79 -19.02 1.16
N HIS A 72 -3.03 -20.27 0.75
CA HIS A 72 -2.08 -21.36 0.89
C HIS A 72 -1.50 -21.80 -0.45
N GLY A 73 -0.29 -22.35 -0.41
CA GLY A 73 0.42 -22.84 -1.58
C GLY A 73 1.93 -22.91 -1.32
N GLU A 74 2.63 -23.65 -2.17
CA GLU A 74 4.09 -23.77 -2.12
C GLU A 74 4.79 -22.43 -2.40
N SER A 75 6.08 -22.35 -2.08
CA SER A 75 6.85 -21.14 -2.37
C SER A 75 6.88 -20.86 -3.87
N GLY A 76 6.73 -19.59 -4.28
CA GLY A 76 6.76 -19.20 -5.69
C GLY A 76 5.47 -19.42 -6.49
N THR A 77 4.38 -19.93 -5.90
CA THR A 77 3.10 -20.15 -6.62
C THR A 77 2.24 -18.90 -6.82
N GLY A 78 2.78 -17.70 -6.67
CA GLY A 78 2.04 -16.44 -6.91
C GLY A 78 1.05 -16.03 -5.81
N LYS A 79 1.22 -16.48 -4.56
CA LYS A 79 0.32 -16.12 -3.45
C LYS A 79 0.19 -14.60 -3.23
N GLU A 80 1.30 -13.87 -3.40
CA GLU A 80 1.32 -12.42 -3.26
C GLU A 80 0.51 -11.73 -4.38
N LEU A 81 0.60 -12.23 -5.61
CA LEU A 81 -0.19 -11.72 -6.74
C LEU A 81 -1.69 -11.88 -6.49
N ILE A 82 -2.11 -13.00 -5.91
CA ILE A 82 -3.52 -13.20 -5.54
C ILE A 82 -3.96 -12.23 -4.43
N ALA A 83 -3.12 -11.98 -3.43
CA ALA A 83 -3.42 -11.00 -2.37
C ALA A 83 -3.59 -9.58 -2.93
N GLN A 84 -2.67 -9.16 -3.81
CA GLN A 84 -2.74 -7.87 -4.50
C GLN A 84 -3.98 -7.79 -5.39
N ALA A 85 -4.31 -8.85 -6.12
CA ALA A 85 -5.49 -8.89 -6.96
C ALA A 85 -6.79 -8.77 -6.14
N ILE A 86 -6.86 -9.36 -4.94
CA ILE A 86 -8.00 -9.16 -4.03
C ILE A 86 -8.13 -7.68 -3.63
N HIS A 87 -7.01 -7.02 -3.30
CA HIS A 87 -6.99 -5.63 -2.87
C HIS A 87 -7.39 -4.65 -3.99
N PHE A 88 -6.68 -4.69 -5.13
CA PHE A 88 -6.84 -3.71 -6.21
C PHE A 88 -8.15 -3.86 -6.99
N ASN A 89 -8.85 -4.98 -6.86
CA ASN A 89 -10.15 -5.21 -7.48
C ASN A 89 -11.31 -5.15 -6.48
N GLY A 90 -11.03 -4.93 -5.20
CA GLY A 90 -12.03 -4.84 -4.13
C GLY A 90 -12.39 -3.41 -3.73
N ASN A 91 -13.17 -3.29 -2.65
CA ASN A 91 -13.61 -1.99 -2.11
C ASN A 91 -12.45 -1.13 -1.56
N ARG A 92 -11.33 -1.76 -1.17
CA ARG A 92 -10.15 -1.12 -0.58
C ARG A 92 -9.08 -0.74 -1.60
N LYS A 93 -9.38 -0.80 -2.90
CA LYS A 93 -8.40 -0.57 -3.98
C LYS A 93 -7.65 0.77 -3.92
N ASN A 94 -8.25 1.79 -3.29
CA ASN A 94 -7.67 3.12 -3.13
C ASN A 94 -6.94 3.29 -1.78
N ASP A 95 -7.06 2.30 -0.89
CA ASP A 95 -6.40 2.30 0.41
C ASP A 95 -5.00 1.67 0.30
N PRO A 96 -4.08 1.96 1.25
CA PRO A 96 -2.74 1.37 1.25
C PRO A 96 -2.78 -0.16 1.31
N PHE A 97 -1.99 -0.81 0.46
CA PHE A 97 -1.70 -2.24 0.54
C PHE A 97 -0.34 -2.45 1.21
N VAL A 98 -0.32 -2.97 2.43
CA VAL A 98 0.91 -3.16 3.22
C VAL A 98 1.29 -4.64 3.23
N VAL A 99 2.42 -4.97 2.61
CA VAL A 99 2.99 -6.33 2.63
C VAL A 99 3.96 -6.45 3.79
N VAL A 100 3.71 -7.42 4.67
CA VAL A 100 4.62 -7.76 5.78
C VAL A 100 5.11 -9.20 5.61
N ASN A 101 6.41 -9.35 5.35
CA ASN A 101 7.04 -10.67 5.29
C ASN A 101 7.50 -11.11 6.69
N CYS A 102 6.68 -11.92 7.35
CA CYS A 102 6.97 -12.43 8.69
C CYS A 102 8.21 -13.34 8.75
N ALA A 103 8.62 -13.95 7.63
CA ALA A 103 9.80 -14.83 7.62
C ALA A 103 11.12 -14.05 7.65
N SER A 104 11.12 -12.78 7.19
CA SER A 104 12.30 -11.92 7.20
C SER A 104 12.46 -11.08 8.47
N ILE A 105 11.43 -11.06 9.33
CA ILE A 105 11.44 -10.25 10.56
C ILE A 105 11.72 -11.18 11.76
N PRO A 106 12.74 -10.88 12.58
CA PRO A 106 12.95 -11.61 13.82
C PRO A 106 11.70 -11.59 14.70
N ARG A 107 11.35 -12.73 15.29
CA ARG A 107 10.11 -12.88 16.07
C ARG A 107 9.98 -11.83 17.18
N GLU A 108 11.09 -11.47 17.81
CA GLU A 108 11.17 -10.47 18.87
C GLU A 108 10.83 -9.04 18.40
N LEU A 109 11.01 -8.74 17.12
CA LEU A 109 10.74 -7.42 16.54
C LEU A 109 9.40 -7.35 15.79
N LEU A 110 8.77 -8.49 15.51
CA LEU A 110 7.56 -8.57 14.70
C LEU A 110 6.39 -7.79 15.32
N GLU A 111 6.18 -7.91 16.62
CA GLU A 111 5.14 -7.16 17.35
C GLU A 111 5.41 -5.65 17.31
N SER A 112 6.67 -5.25 17.46
CA SER A 112 7.09 -3.85 17.37
C SER A 112 6.92 -3.27 15.96
N GLU A 113 7.13 -4.05 14.90
CA GLU A 113 6.90 -3.58 13.52
C GLU A 113 5.41 -3.45 13.20
N LEU A 114 4.58 -4.39 13.66
CA LEU A 114 3.14 -4.37 13.40
C LEU A 114 2.39 -3.34 14.26
N PHE A 115 2.66 -3.32 15.56
CA PHE A 115 1.87 -2.52 16.51
C PHE A 115 2.59 -1.25 16.97
N GLY A 116 3.89 -1.14 16.69
CA GLY A 116 4.74 -0.08 17.21
C GLY A 116 5.21 -0.38 18.64
N HIS A 117 5.97 0.56 19.19
CA HIS A 117 6.44 0.48 20.57
C HIS A 117 6.69 1.86 21.18
N GLU A 118 6.56 1.93 22.50
CA GLU A 118 6.97 3.08 23.29
C GLU A 118 8.45 3.00 23.69
N LYS A 119 9.05 4.15 24.00
CA LYS A 119 10.43 4.21 24.47
C LYS A 119 10.61 3.36 25.73
N GLY A 120 11.59 2.46 25.72
CA GLY A 120 11.93 1.59 26.85
C GLY A 120 11.09 0.31 27.00
N SER A 121 10.25 -0.05 26.02
CA SER A 121 9.50 -1.31 26.05
C SER A 121 10.38 -2.56 25.95
N PHE A 122 11.56 -2.46 25.34
CA PHE A 122 12.59 -3.50 25.27
C PHE A 122 14.00 -2.88 25.24
N THR A 123 15.03 -3.70 25.46
CA THR A 123 16.43 -3.27 25.40
C THR A 123 16.80 -2.84 23.97
N GLY A 124 17.00 -1.54 23.75
CA GLY A 124 17.24 -0.94 22.43
C GLY A 124 16.12 -0.02 21.93
N ALA A 125 14.99 0.05 22.64
CA ALA A 125 13.88 0.96 22.34
C ALA A 125 14.20 2.42 22.75
N HIS A 126 15.11 3.07 22.04
CA HIS A 126 15.59 4.42 22.35
C HIS A 126 14.56 5.52 22.10
N GLN A 127 13.62 5.29 21.17
CA GLN A 127 12.58 6.23 20.78
C GLN A 127 11.26 5.49 20.51
N ARG A 128 10.14 6.20 20.56
CA ARG A 128 8.82 5.68 20.19
C ARG A 128 8.78 5.42 18.68
N LYS A 129 8.20 4.29 18.27
CA LYS A 129 7.92 3.95 16.87
C LYS A 129 6.44 3.63 16.70
N ILE A 130 5.79 4.24 15.71
CA ILE A 130 4.41 3.91 15.35
C ILE A 130 4.44 2.67 14.44
N GLY A 131 3.55 1.71 14.69
CA GLY A 131 3.41 0.48 13.90
C GLY A 131 2.96 0.72 12.46
N LYS A 132 3.00 -0.34 11.66
CA LYS A 132 2.68 -0.33 10.22
C LYS A 132 1.28 -0.83 9.92
#